data_AF-A0AA46QFK4-F1
#
_entry.id   AF-A0AA46QFK4-F1
#
_cell.length_a   1.000
_cell.length_b   1.000
_cell.length_c   1.000
_cell.angle_alpha   90.00
_cell.angle_beta   90.00
_cell.angle_gamma   90.00
#
_symmetry.space_group_name_H-M   'P 1'
#
loop_
_entity.id
_entity.type
_entity.pdbx_description
1 polymer ?
#
loop_
_entity_poly.entity_id
_entity_poly.type
_entity_poly.pdbx_seq_one_letter_code
_entity_poly.pdbx_strand_id
1 'polypeptide(L)'
;AQGVDLQTPLRANMKEDRPKPVVRRLMKARRIVETVIGQLSERFNIQRVRARDLWHLSHRLIRKILSHNLCFVLNKKLGNPPLQFDLLISS
;
A
#
# COMPACT_ATOMS: atom_id res chain seq x y z
N ALA A 1 32.83 -1.71 0.98
CA ALA A 1 31.47 -1.47 1.48
C ALA A 1 30.55 -1.38 0.27
N GLN A 2 29.60 -2.30 0.11
CA GLN A 2 28.62 -2.23 -0.96
C GLN A 2 27.72 -1.02 -0.71
N GLY A 3 27.88 0.02 -1.53
CA GLY A 3 27.16 1.27 -1.40
C GLY A 3 25.68 1.05 -1.72
N VAL A 4 24.84 0.99 -0.69
CA VAL A 4 23.39 1.00 -0.86
C VAL A 4 22.97 2.43 -1.17
N ASP A 5 22.51 2.67 -2.39
CA ASP A 5 21.95 3.96 -2.80
C ASP A 5 20.51 4.10 -2.28
N LEU A 6 20.37 4.78 -1.15
CA LEU A 6 19.09 5.03 -0.50
C LEU A 6 18.35 6.19 -1.20
N GLN A 7 17.40 5.83 -2.06
CA GLN A 7 16.54 6.79 -2.73
C GLN A 7 15.50 7.37 -1.76
N THR A 8 15.79 8.56 -1.23
CA THR A 8 14.86 9.26 -0.32
C THR A 8 13.84 10.10 -1.08
N PRO A 9 12.62 10.25 -0.52
CA PRO A 9 11.60 11.11 -1.10
C PRO A 9 12.03 12.57 -1.03
N LEU A 10 11.89 13.28 -2.15
CA LEU A 10 12.09 14.72 -2.22
C LEU A 10 11.20 15.45 -1.19
N ARG A 11 11.81 16.31 -0.37
CA ARG A 11 11.12 17.27 0.49
C ARG A 11 11.15 18.65 -0.16
N ALA A 12 10.16 19.50 0.14
CA ALA A 12 10.01 20.83 -0.47
C ALA A 12 11.27 21.71 -0.38
N ASN A 13 12.09 21.54 0.66
CA ASN A 13 13.30 22.33 0.91
C ASN A 13 14.61 21.60 0.52
N MET A 14 14.55 20.56 -0.31
CA MET A 14 15.72 19.77 -0.70
C MET A 14 16.14 20.08 -2.14
N LYS A 15 17.44 20.28 -2.36
CA LYS A 15 18.01 20.52 -3.69
C LYS A 15 17.98 19.21 -4.48
N GLU A 16 17.39 19.23 -5.68
CA GLU A 16 17.20 18.01 -6.47
C GLU A 16 18.02 18.02 -7.75
N ASP A 17 18.95 17.07 -7.84
CA ASP A 17 19.79 16.82 -9.02
C ASP A 17 19.14 15.78 -9.97
N ARG A 18 18.14 15.03 -9.48
CA ARG A 18 17.51 13.93 -10.20
C ARG A 18 16.55 14.43 -11.29
N PRO A 19 16.44 13.73 -12.43
CA PRO A 19 15.48 14.10 -13.47
C PRO A 19 14.04 13.99 -12.95
N LYS A 20 13.26 15.05 -13.17
CA LYS A 20 11.83 15.17 -12.82
C LYS A 20 10.97 13.91 -13.08
N PRO A 21 11.10 13.17 -14.21
CA PRO A 21 10.29 11.96 -14.44
C PRO A 21 10.58 10.83 -13.44
N VAL A 22 11.83 10.68 -12.98
CA VAL A 22 12.21 9.65 -12.00
C VAL A 22 11.62 9.96 -10.64
N VAL A 23 11.68 11.21 -10.22
CA VAL A 23 11.10 11.69 -8.96
C VAL A 23 9.58 11.51 -8.95
N ARG A 24 8.89 11.85 -10.05
CA ARG A 24 7.44 11.62 -10.18
C ARG A 24 7.08 10.14 -10.05
N ARG A 25 7.87 9.24 -10.65
CA ARG A 25 7.66 7.79 -10.55
C ARG A 25 7.82 7.31 -9.11
N LEU A 26 8.87 7.76 -8.43
CA LEU A 26 9.13 7.45 -7.02
C LEU A 26 7.98 7.93 -6.11
N MET A 27 7.53 9.16 -6.31
CA MET A 27 6.40 9.74 -5.56
C MET A 27 5.09 9.02 -5.83
N LYS A 28 4.83 8.62 -7.09
CA LYS A 28 3.64 7.84 -7.43
C LYS A 28 3.65 6.47 -6.75
N ALA A 29 4.78 5.77 -6.77
CA ALA A 29 4.93 4.48 -6.09
C ALA A 29 4.72 4.64 -4.58
N ARG A 30 5.34 5.65 -3.96
CA ARG A 30 5.14 5.98 -2.54
C ARG A 30 3.67 6.20 -2.21
N ARG A 31 2.97 7.03 -2.99
CA ARG A 31 1.54 7.32 -2.75
C ARG A 31 0.68 6.07 -2.83
N ILE A 32 0.98 5.15 -3.75
CA ILE A 32 0.31 3.85 -3.84
C ILE A 32 0.58 3.02 -2.57
N VAL A 33 1.84 2.92 -2.14
CA VAL A 33 2.21 2.17 -0.92
C VAL A 33 1.53 2.77 0.32
N GLU A 34 1.54 4.08 0.49
CA GLU A 34 0.86 4.77 1.59
C GLU A 34 -0.66 4.53 1.56
N THR A 35 -1.28 4.55 0.38
CA THR A 35 -2.72 4.27 0.22
C THR A 35 -3.03 2.82 0.63
N VAL A 36 -2.24 1.85 0.18
CA VAL A 36 -2.42 0.43 0.53
C VAL A 36 -2.23 0.22 2.04
N ILE A 37 -1.20 0.83 2.64
CA ILE A 37 -0.97 0.74 4.09
C ILE A 37 -2.12 1.38 4.87
N GLY A 38 -2.59 2.56 4.45
CA GLY A 38 -3.74 3.23 5.06
C GLY A 38 -4.99 2.35 5.01
N GLN A 39 -5.27 1.71 3.86
CA GLN A 39 -6.40 0.79 3.72
C GLN A 39 -6.28 -0.46 4.58
N LEU A 40 -5.09 -1.08 4.64
CA LEU A 40 -4.82 -2.23 5.49
C LEU A 40 -4.95 -1.88 6.98
N SER A 41 -4.52 -0.67 7.33
CA SER A 41 -4.61 -0.14 8.68
C SER A 41 -6.05 0.17 9.08
N GLU A 42 -6.76 1.00 8.31
CA GLU A 42 -8.08 1.52 8.67
C GLU A 42 -9.20 0.51 8.41
N ARG A 43 -9.28 -0.07 7.20
CA ARG A 43 -10.37 -0.99 6.84
C ARG A 43 -10.12 -2.40 7.37
N PHE A 44 -8.89 -2.89 7.19
CA PHE A 44 -8.55 -4.24 7.62
C PHE A 44 -8.05 -4.31 9.06
N ASN A 45 -7.91 -3.19 9.78
CA ASN A 45 -7.50 -3.17 11.20
C ASN A 45 -6.28 -4.08 11.47
N ILE A 46 -5.29 -4.05 10.58
CA ILE A 46 -4.13 -4.94 10.66
C ILE A 46 -3.23 -4.64 11.86
N GLN A 47 -3.29 -3.42 12.39
CA GLN A 47 -2.54 -3.00 13.57
C GLN A 47 -3.02 -3.67 14.86
N ARG A 48 -4.29 -4.10 14.93
CA ARG A 48 -4.90 -4.69 16.12
C ARG A 48 -5.33 -6.13 15.85
N VAL A 49 -4.36 -7.03 15.69
CA VAL A 49 -4.62 -8.47 15.59
C VAL A 49 -4.36 -9.15 16.93
N ARG A 50 -5.42 -9.42 17.69
CA ARG A 50 -5.34 -10.28 18.88
C ARG A 50 -5.19 -11.73 18.42
N ALA A 51 -4.02 -12.30 18.65
CA ALA A 51 -3.72 -13.70 18.40
C ALA A 51 -2.97 -14.27 19.60
N ARG A 52 -3.30 -15.52 19.96
CA ARG A 52 -2.66 -16.22 21.08
C ARG A 52 -1.29 -16.79 20.70
N ASP A 53 -1.11 -17.15 19.42
CA ASP A 53 0.10 -17.78 18.88
C ASP A 53 0.46 -17.22 17.50
N LEU A 54 1.74 -17.33 17.11
CA LEU A 54 2.27 -16.88 15.81
C LEU A 54 1.54 -17.51 14.61
N TRP A 55 1.09 -18.76 14.74
CA TRP A 55 0.29 -19.43 13.72
C TRP A 55 -1.05 -18.72 13.49
N HIS A 56 -1.76 -18.44 14.58
CA HIS A 56 -3.04 -17.72 14.56
C HIS A 56 -2.87 -16.28 14.06
N LEU A 57 -1.74 -15.64 14.39
CA LEU A 57 -1.39 -14.32 13.87
C LEU A 57 -1.21 -14.37 12.35
N SER A 58 -0.38 -15.29 11.86
CA SER A 58 -0.08 -15.46 10.44
C SER A 58 -1.34 -15.74 9.63
N HIS A 59 -2.19 -16.68 10.08
CA HIS A 59 -3.46 -16.95 9.41
C HIS A 59 -4.42 -15.75 9.40
N ARG A 60 -4.47 -14.95 10.47
CA ARG A 60 -5.30 -13.74 10.53
C ARG A 60 -4.76 -12.65 9.60
N LEU A 61 -3.45 -12.49 9.49
CA LEU A 61 -2.80 -11.55 8.58
C LEU A 61 -3.00 -11.97 7.11
N ILE A 62 -2.76 -13.25 6.79
CA ILE A 62 -2.96 -13.80 5.44
C ILE A 62 -4.40 -13.57 4.98
N ARG A 63 -5.40 -13.83 5.83
CA ARG A 63 -6.81 -13.57 5.48
C ARG A 63 -7.08 -12.10 5.17
N LYS A 64 -6.54 -11.17 5.96
CA LYS A 64 -6.70 -9.71 5.71
C LYS A 64 -6.05 -9.30 4.40
N ILE A 65 -4.83 -9.78 4.12
CA ILE A 65 -4.10 -9.51 2.88
C ILE A 65 -4.84 -10.13 1.68
N LEU A 66 -5.38 -11.35 1.83
CA LEU A 66 -6.14 -12.02 0.78
C LEU A 66 -7.41 -11.24 0.44
N SER A 67 -8.17 -10.79 1.45
CA SER A 67 -9.36 -9.98 1.23
C SER A 67 -9.03 -8.66 0.52
N HIS A 68 -7.93 -8.00 0.88
CA HIS A 68 -7.47 -6.80 0.19
C HIS A 68 -7.14 -7.07 -1.29
N ASN A 69 -6.39 -8.15 -1.58
CA ASN A 69 -6.08 -8.55 -2.95
C ASN A 69 -7.33 -8.91 -3.75
N LEU A 70 -8.31 -9.56 -3.12
CA LEU A 70 -9.58 -9.86 -3.78
C LEU A 70 -10.35 -8.58 -4.15
N CYS A 71 -10.45 -7.62 -3.23
CA CYS A 71 -11.05 -6.31 -3.52
C CYS A 71 -10.34 -5.56 -4.65
N PHE A 72 -9.00 -5.66 -4.72
CA PHE A 72 -8.21 -5.10 -5.80
C PHE A 72 -8.53 -5.75 -7.16
N VAL A 73 -8.57 -7.08 -7.20
CA VAL A 73 -8.88 -7.84 -8.42
C VAL A 73 -10.33 -7.59 -8.88
N LEU A 74 -11.27 -7.54 -7.94
CA LEU A 74 -12.67 -7.21 -8.23
C LEU A 74 -12.80 -5.81 -8.81
N ASN A 75 -12.21 -4.78 -8.18
CA ASN A 75 -12.24 -3.42 -8.74
C ASN A 75 -11.63 -3.36 -10.14
N LYS A 76 -10.52 -4.07 -10.37
CA LYS A 76 -9.91 -4.17 -11.70
C LYS A 76 -10.84 -4.80 -12.73
N LYS A 77 -11.61 -5.83 -12.35
CA LYS A 77 -12.60 -6.46 -13.24
C LYS A 77 -13.79 -5.56 -13.54
N LEU A 78 -14.20 -4.71 -12.59
CA LEU A 78 -15.30 -3.75 -12.78
C LEU A 78 -14.88 -2.48 -13.55
N GLY A 79 -13.59 -2.34 -13.91
CA GLY A 79 -13.07 -1.14 -14.57
C GLY A 79 -12.88 0.06 -13.63
N ASN A 80 -13.09 -0.14 -12.33
CA ASN A 80 -12.90 0.88 -11.31
C ASN A 80 -11.41 1.07 -10.98
N PRO A 81 -11.01 2.25 -10.45
CA PRO A 81 -9.66 2.46 -9.96
C PRO A 81 -9.32 1.39 -8.90
N PRO A 82 -8.18 0.70 -9.01
CA PRO A 82 -7.92 -0.54 -8.28
C PRO A 82 -7.78 -0.35 -6.77
N LEU A 83 -7.57 0.88 -6.31
CA LEU A 83 -7.45 1.26 -4.91
C LEU A 83 -8.75 1.87 -4.35
N GLN A 84 -9.81 2.04 -5.15
CA GLN A 84 -11.01 2.75 -4.70
C GLN A 84 -12.07 1.77 -4.20
N PHE A 85 -11.83 1.19 -3.02
CA PHE A 85 -12.71 0.16 -2.45
C PHE A 85 -14.11 0.66 -2.06
N ASP A 86 -14.32 1.98 -1.90
CA ASP A 86 -15.66 2.52 -1.65
C ASP A 86 -16.63 2.29 -2.80
N LEU A 87 -16.14 2.32 -4.04
CA LEU A 87 -16.96 2.04 -5.21
C LEU A 87 -17.48 0.60 -5.25
N LEU A 88 -16.85 -0.31 -4.49
CA LEU A 88 -17.26 -1.70 -4.37
C LEU A 88 -18.29 -1.93 -3.24
N ILE A 89 -18.41 -0.97 -2.32
CA ILE A 89 -19.34 -1.02 -1.18
C ILE A 89 -20.62 -0.24 -1.51
N SER A 90 -20.52 0.79 -2.35
CA SER A 90 -21.66 1.59 -2.82
C SER A 90 -22.36 1.04 -4.06
N SER A 91 -21.90 -0.09 -4.60
CA SER A 91 -22.43 -0.76 -5.80
C SER A 91 -23.52 -1.76 -5.47
#